data_AF-A0A4Q8TQQ4-F1
#
_entry.id   AF-A0A4Q8TQQ4-F1
#
_cell.length_a   1.000
_cell.length_b   1.000
_cell.length_c   1.000
_cell.angle_alpha   90.00
_cell.angle_beta   90.00
_cell.angle_gamma   90.00
#
_symmetry.space_group_name_H-M   'P 1'
#
loop_
_entity.id
_entity.type
_entity.pdbx_description
1 polymer ?
#
loop_
_entity_poly.entity_id
_entity_poly.type
_entity_poly.pdbx_seq_one_letter_code
_entity_poly.pdbx_strand_id
1 'polypeptide(L)'
;MASNYNYAVPALDKCFEIMEYLATIGAPLSQSEISKGVNRSTNEIFRVLVNLTRNNYLIRDETSGKYRLSLKLYNLARSISPLDLIRQQALPIMENLAVETKLSCQLFVLYQSKTMVLVHARSPGAVSLSYSEGSCFSTIASNPGLLLLSHSKDEVRELIIKEALQGISDVTSTRTKVINDIAAMSKSHFDWRESLHINGVKELVGLVGRHEGKQIGALMISDISGKNELDINQRQSTDALLDAINKLNQALGF
;
A
#
# COMPACT_ATOMS: atom_id res chain seq x y z
N MET A 1 14.18 -7.55 26.92
CA MET A 1 15.08 -8.71 26.71
C MET A 1 15.93 -8.41 25.48
N ALA A 2 17.24 -8.23 25.65
CA ALA A 2 18.16 -8.01 24.54
C ALA A 2 18.41 -9.34 23.82
N SER A 3 17.95 -9.46 22.57
CA SER A 3 18.27 -10.61 21.73
C SER A 3 19.75 -10.56 21.34
N ASN A 4 20.45 -11.66 21.61
CA ASN A 4 21.89 -11.78 21.42
C ASN A 4 22.18 -11.92 19.90
N TYR A 5 22.49 -10.82 19.22
CA TYR A 5 22.86 -10.74 17.80
C TYR A 5 24.25 -11.33 17.52
N ASN A 6 24.50 -12.59 17.91
CA ASN A 6 25.83 -13.23 17.77
C ASN A 6 26.16 -13.68 16.32
N TYR A 7 25.40 -13.21 15.33
CA TYR A 7 25.56 -13.45 13.89
C TYR A 7 25.35 -12.18 13.04
N ALA A 8 25.20 -11.01 13.66
CA ALA A 8 25.08 -9.76 12.91
C ALA A 8 26.38 -9.47 12.16
N VAL A 9 26.27 -9.03 10.90
CA VAL A 9 27.39 -8.51 10.11
C VAL A 9 27.25 -6.98 10.13
N PRO A 10 27.94 -6.25 11.02
CA PRO A 10 27.70 -4.82 11.22
C PRO A 10 27.95 -3.97 9.97
N ALA A 11 28.65 -4.51 8.98
CA ALA A 11 28.85 -3.86 7.69
C ALA A 11 27.59 -3.83 6.81
N LEU A 12 26.65 -4.76 6.99
CA LEU A 12 25.35 -4.75 6.29
C LEU A 12 24.49 -3.59 6.78
N ASP A 13 24.41 -3.38 8.10
CA ASP A 13 23.63 -2.27 8.67
C ASP A 13 24.14 -0.91 8.14
N LYS A 14 25.46 -0.71 8.15
CA LYS A 14 26.09 0.48 7.55
C LYS A 14 25.75 0.66 6.08
N CYS A 15 25.66 -0.44 5.33
CA CYS A 15 25.34 -0.41 3.91
C CYS A 15 23.92 0.11 3.70
N PHE A 16 22.94 -0.45 4.41
CA PHE A 16 21.54 -0.04 4.31
C PHE A 16 21.33 1.40 4.77
N GLU A 17 21.90 1.79 5.92
CA GLU A 17 21.83 3.17 6.43
C GLU A 17 22.34 4.20 5.41
N ILE A 18 23.49 3.94 4.76
CA ILE A 18 24.04 4.84 3.74
C ILE A 18 23.13 4.92 2.51
N MET A 19 22.62 3.79 2.04
CA MET A 19 21.74 3.76 0.86
C MET A 19 20.40 4.47 1.13
N GLU A 20 19.79 4.21 2.28
CA GLU A 20 18.54 4.84 2.72
C GLU A 20 18.71 6.34 2.95
N TYR A 21 19.82 6.76 3.56
CA TYR A 21 20.14 8.17 3.76
C TYR A 21 20.30 8.91 2.42
N LEU A 22 21.09 8.36 1.50
CA LEU A 22 21.26 8.95 0.16
C LEU A 22 19.94 8.97 -0.64
N ALA A 23 19.11 7.93 -0.51
CA ALA A 23 17.79 7.88 -1.15
C ALA A 23 16.86 8.96 -0.60
N THR A 24 16.90 9.19 0.73
CA THR A 24 16.09 10.19 1.41
C THR A 24 16.49 11.62 1.01
N ILE A 25 17.79 11.90 0.92
CA ILE A 25 18.29 13.23 0.54
C ILE A 25 18.08 13.51 -0.96
N GLY A 26 18.21 12.49 -1.81
CA GLY A 26 17.96 12.62 -3.25
C GLY A 26 19.00 13.45 -4.02
N ALA A 27 20.14 13.80 -3.40
CA ALA A 27 21.21 14.59 -4.00
C ALA A 27 22.61 13.98 -3.71
N PRO A 28 23.64 14.29 -4.53
CA PRO A 28 25.00 13.81 -4.26
C PRO A 28 25.58 14.40 -2.97
N LEU A 29 26.23 13.56 -2.15
CA LEU A 29 26.82 13.95 -0.88
C LEU A 29 28.28 13.50 -0.75
N SER A 30 29.10 14.32 -0.11
CA SER A 30 30.47 13.96 0.29
C SER A 30 30.47 12.92 1.41
N GLN A 31 31.62 12.27 1.61
CA GLN A 31 31.78 11.29 2.67
C GLN A 31 31.51 11.87 4.07
N SER A 32 31.89 13.12 4.34
CA SER A 32 31.67 13.77 5.63
C SER A 32 30.18 14.10 5.86
N GLU A 33 29.47 14.51 4.82
CA GLU A 33 28.02 14.72 4.87
C GLU A 33 27.28 13.40 5.15
N ILE A 34 27.66 12.32 4.46
CA ILE A 34 27.09 10.98 4.70
C ILE A 34 27.39 10.50 6.12
N SER A 35 28.63 10.60 6.57
CA SER A 35 29.06 10.23 7.93
C SER A 35 28.25 10.92 9.02
N LYS A 36 28.06 12.24 8.89
CA LYS A 36 27.20 13.00 9.80
C LYS A 36 25.75 12.54 9.73
N GLY A 37 25.23 12.32 8.53
CA GLY A 37 23.86 11.91 8.28
C GLY A 37 23.47 10.57 8.90
N VAL A 38 24.37 9.59 8.86
CA VAL A 38 24.16 8.25 9.43
C VAL A 38 24.71 8.09 10.86
N ASN A 39 25.19 9.18 11.47
CA ASN A 39 25.79 9.21 12.80
C ASN A 39 26.92 8.16 13.01
N ARG A 40 27.84 8.09 12.04
CA ARG A 40 29.03 7.22 12.10
C ARG A 40 30.28 7.99 11.74
N SER A 41 31.45 7.46 12.08
CA SER A 41 32.71 8.11 11.68
C SER A 41 33.00 7.91 10.19
N THR A 42 33.72 8.88 9.61
CA THR A 42 34.24 8.85 8.23
C THR A 42 34.98 7.54 7.92
N ASN A 43 35.78 7.03 8.88
CA ASN A 43 36.54 5.77 8.72
C ASN A 43 35.64 4.54 8.69
N GLU A 44 34.56 4.51 9.47
CA GLU A 44 33.63 3.37 9.51
C GLU A 44 32.90 3.16 8.20
N ILE A 45 32.54 4.25 7.51
CA ILE A 45 31.77 4.19 6.27
C ILE A 45 32.64 4.12 5.03
N PHE A 46 33.92 4.50 5.11
CA PHE A 46 34.81 4.57 3.95
C PHE A 46 34.85 3.26 3.16
N ARG A 47 35.12 2.14 3.84
CA ARG A 47 35.19 0.81 3.21
C ARG A 47 33.85 0.37 2.64
N VAL A 48 32.74 0.84 3.20
CA VAL A 48 31.39 0.56 2.71
C VAL A 48 31.13 1.34 1.42
N LEU A 49 31.45 2.64 1.39
CA LEU A 49 31.34 3.48 0.18
C LEU A 49 32.17 2.92 -0.97
N VAL A 50 33.43 2.54 -0.71
CA VAL A 50 34.30 1.90 -1.71
C VAL A 50 33.66 0.64 -2.27
N ASN A 51 33.11 -0.23 -1.41
CA ASN A 51 32.45 -1.45 -1.86
C ASN A 51 31.17 -1.18 -2.64
N LEU A 52 30.34 -0.23 -2.22
CA LEU A 52 29.11 0.12 -2.91
C LEU A 52 29.40 0.74 -4.29
N THR A 53 30.43 1.59 -4.41
CA THR A 53 30.88 2.13 -5.69
C THR A 53 31.44 1.04 -6.59
N ARG A 54 32.30 0.15 -6.07
CA ARG A 54 32.85 -0.99 -6.83
C ARG A 54 31.76 -1.93 -7.35
N ASN A 55 30.69 -2.13 -6.57
CA ASN A 55 29.55 -2.95 -6.95
C ASN A 55 28.48 -2.18 -7.74
N ASN A 56 28.78 -0.96 -8.20
CA ASN A 56 27.91 -0.11 -9.00
C ASN A 56 26.58 0.27 -8.33
N TYR A 57 26.49 0.24 -6.99
CA TYR A 57 25.34 0.77 -6.26
C TYR A 57 25.44 2.28 -6.05
N LEU A 58 26.67 2.79 -5.91
CA LEU A 58 26.97 4.21 -5.86
C LEU A 58 27.80 4.65 -7.06
N ILE A 59 27.66 5.91 -7.44
CA ILE A 59 28.53 6.61 -8.38
C ILE A 59 29.23 7.70 -7.59
N ARG A 60 30.56 7.75 -7.69
CA ARG A 60 31.37 8.84 -7.15
C ARG A 60 31.71 9.79 -8.28
N ASP A 61 31.39 11.06 -8.11
CA ASP A 61 31.83 12.13 -9.01
C ASP A 61 33.31 12.43 -8.75
N GLU A 62 34.15 12.37 -9.79
CA GLU A 62 35.60 12.52 -9.62
C GLU A 62 36.03 13.95 -9.30
N THR A 63 35.26 14.95 -9.73
CA THR A 63 35.57 16.37 -9.51
C THR A 63 35.22 16.82 -8.10
N SER A 64 34.01 16.51 -7.64
CA SER A 64 33.48 16.92 -6.35
C SER A 64 33.73 15.89 -5.24
N GLY A 65 34.08 14.67 -5.59
CA GLY A 65 34.23 13.55 -4.65
C GLY A 65 32.93 13.08 -4.00
N LYS A 66 31.77 13.58 -4.47
CA LYS A 66 30.46 13.27 -3.91
C LYS A 66 29.91 11.96 -4.46
N TYR A 67 29.18 11.25 -3.62
CA TYR A 67 28.53 9.98 -3.91
C TYR A 67 27.04 10.19 -4.16
N ARG A 68 26.49 9.46 -5.12
CA ARG A 68 25.05 9.37 -5.38
C ARG A 68 24.65 7.93 -5.68
N LEU A 69 23.39 7.59 -5.49
CA LEU A 69 22.84 6.30 -5.91
C LEU A 69 22.92 6.17 -7.44
N SER A 70 23.25 4.97 -7.90
CA SER A 70 23.24 4.64 -9.32
C SER A 70 21.85 4.18 -9.77
N LEU A 71 21.66 4.05 -11.09
CA LEU A 71 20.44 3.49 -11.67
C LEU A 71 20.30 1.96 -11.44
N LYS A 72 21.34 1.29 -10.91
CA LYS A 72 21.30 -0.15 -10.63
C LYS A 72 20.17 -0.52 -9.67
N LEU A 73 19.95 0.29 -8.62
CA LEU A 73 18.86 0.08 -7.68
C LEU A 73 17.48 0.17 -8.36
N TYR A 74 17.29 1.14 -9.25
CA TYR A 74 16.07 1.26 -10.05
C TYR A 74 15.86 0.02 -10.94
N ASN A 75 16.91 -0.46 -11.61
CA ASN A 75 16.81 -1.65 -12.47
C ASN A 75 16.47 -2.92 -11.69
N LEU A 76 17.06 -3.10 -10.50
CA LEU A 76 16.73 -4.20 -9.60
C LEU A 76 15.27 -4.10 -9.12
N ALA A 77 14.84 -2.90 -8.70
CA ALA A 77 13.46 -2.68 -8.28
C ALA A 77 12.47 -2.93 -9.42
N ARG A 78 12.78 -2.50 -10.65
CA ARG A 78 11.90 -2.69 -11.82
C ARG A 78 11.77 -4.15 -12.26
N SER A 79 12.73 -5.02 -11.94
CA SER A 79 12.59 -6.46 -12.17
C SER A 79 11.62 -7.16 -11.21
N ILE A 80 11.25 -6.49 -10.12
CA ILE A 80 10.20 -6.94 -9.21
C ILE A 80 8.90 -6.27 -9.64
N SER A 81 7.90 -7.04 -10.05
CA SER A 81 6.54 -6.51 -10.22
C SER A 81 5.95 -6.28 -8.82
N PRO A 82 5.75 -5.02 -8.38
CA PRO A 82 5.25 -4.75 -7.03
C PRO A 82 3.85 -5.33 -6.83
N LEU A 83 3.04 -5.33 -7.89
CA LEU A 83 1.71 -5.92 -7.88
C LEU A 83 1.75 -7.43 -7.72
N ASP A 84 2.69 -8.13 -8.37
CA ASP A 84 2.84 -9.58 -8.19
C ASP A 84 3.32 -9.94 -6.79
N LEU A 85 4.24 -9.14 -6.21
CA LEU A 85 4.67 -9.33 -4.83
C LEU A 85 3.50 -9.14 -3.86
N ILE A 86 2.72 -8.05 -4.03
CA ILE A 86 1.53 -7.81 -3.21
C ILE A 86 0.55 -8.97 -3.36
N ARG A 87 0.28 -9.42 -4.59
CA ARG A 87 -0.63 -10.54 -4.86
C ARG A 87 -0.17 -11.84 -4.17
N GLN A 88 1.12 -12.17 -4.28
CA GLN A 88 1.71 -13.37 -3.69
C GLN A 88 1.61 -13.37 -2.16
N GLN A 89 1.84 -12.23 -1.51
CA GLN A 89 1.74 -12.11 -0.06
C GLN A 89 0.28 -12.03 0.41
N ALA A 90 -0.59 -11.38 -0.36
CA ALA A 90 -1.95 -11.10 0.07
C ALA A 90 -2.88 -12.29 -0.03
N LEU A 91 -2.77 -13.09 -1.10
CA LEU A 91 -3.66 -14.21 -1.35
C LEU A 91 -3.82 -15.18 -0.15
N PRO A 92 -2.75 -15.73 0.47
CA PRO A 92 -2.91 -16.66 1.59
C PRO A 92 -3.53 -16.00 2.83
N ILE A 93 -3.28 -14.71 3.07
CA ILE A 93 -3.89 -13.97 4.19
C ILE A 93 -5.39 -13.77 3.92
N MET A 94 -5.74 -13.40 2.70
CA MET A 94 -7.12 -13.18 2.27
C MET A 94 -7.94 -14.47 2.22
N GLU A 95 -7.34 -15.61 1.84
CA GLU A 95 -8.00 -16.92 1.89
C GLU A 95 -8.37 -17.31 3.32
N ASN A 96 -7.46 -17.10 4.28
CA ASN A 96 -7.75 -17.32 5.70
C ASN A 96 -8.88 -16.40 6.21
N LEU A 97 -8.82 -15.12 5.85
CA LEU A 97 -9.87 -14.15 6.18
C LEU A 97 -11.23 -14.57 5.60
N ALA A 98 -11.25 -15.03 4.35
CA ALA A 98 -12.47 -15.48 3.69
C ALA A 98 -13.07 -16.73 4.35
N VAL A 99 -12.23 -17.65 4.83
CA VAL A 99 -12.66 -18.83 5.59
C VAL A 99 -13.22 -18.43 6.96
N GLU A 100 -12.53 -17.54 7.68
CA GLU A 100 -12.93 -17.10 9.03
C GLU A 100 -14.26 -16.33 9.02
N THR A 101 -14.42 -15.41 8.06
CA THR A 101 -15.60 -14.55 7.94
C THR A 101 -16.73 -15.20 7.14
N LYS A 102 -16.44 -16.27 6.39
CA LYS A 102 -17.31 -16.83 5.35
C LYS A 102 -17.72 -15.81 4.28
N LEU A 103 -16.97 -14.72 4.13
CA LEU A 103 -17.21 -13.68 3.14
C LEU A 103 -16.15 -13.68 2.05
N SER A 104 -16.54 -13.24 0.85
CA SER A 104 -15.57 -13.00 -0.20
C SER A 104 -14.73 -11.79 0.16
N CYS A 105 -13.45 -11.84 -0.17
CA CYS A 105 -12.51 -10.76 0.09
C CYS A 105 -11.85 -10.27 -1.20
N GLN A 106 -11.60 -8.97 -1.30
CA GLN A 106 -10.95 -8.34 -2.43
C GLN A 106 -9.90 -7.34 -1.94
N LEU A 107 -8.74 -7.33 -2.59
CA LEU A 107 -7.73 -6.30 -2.40
C LEU A 107 -7.76 -5.38 -3.62
N PHE A 108 -7.95 -4.08 -3.37
CA PHE A 108 -7.99 -3.06 -4.40
C PHE A 108 -6.78 -2.14 -4.32
N VAL A 109 -6.40 -1.60 -5.48
CA VAL A 109 -5.34 -0.58 -5.61
C VAL A 109 -5.80 0.53 -6.54
N LEU A 110 -5.22 1.73 -6.39
CA LEU A 110 -5.33 2.77 -7.40
C LEU A 110 -4.47 2.40 -8.61
N TYR A 111 -5.10 2.31 -9.78
CA TYR A 111 -4.45 2.02 -11.06
C TYR A 111 -5.05 2.90 -12.14
N GLN A 112 -4.23 3.76 -12.77
CA GLN A 112 -4.65 4.67 -13.84
C GLN A 112 -5.95 5.45 -13.51
N SER A 113 -5.96 6.13 -12.36
CA SER A 113 -7.12 6.89 -11.86
C SER A 113 -8.41 6.08 -11.60
N LYS A 114 -8.33 4.74 -11.62
CA LYS A 114 -9.42 3.81 -11.31
C LYS A 114 -9.08 2.98 -10.07
N THR A 115 -10.10 2.37 -9.49
CA THR A 115 -9.95 1.35 -8.45
C THR A 115 -9.93 -0.02 -9.10
N MET A 116 -8.80 -0.71 -9.06
CA MET A 116 -8.63 -2.02 -9.70
C MET A 116 -8.60 -3.14 -8.67
N VAL A 117 -9.29 -4.26 -8.96
CA VAL A 117 -9.19 -5.50 -8.18
C VAL A 117 -7.83 -6.13 -8.47
N LEU A 118 -6.97 -6.20 -7.45
CA LEU A 118 -5.67 -6.84 -7.56
C LEU A 118 -5.73 -8.33 -7.20
N VAL A 119 -6.47 -8.65 -6.14
CA VAL A 119 -6.61 -10.03 -5.63
C VAL A 119 -8.05 -10.27 -5.26
N HIS A 120 -8.55 -11.47 -5.54
CA HIS A 120 -9.85 -11.91 -5.07
C HIS A 120 -9.77 -13.29 -4.40
N ALA A 121 -10.09 -13.32 -3.10
CA ALA A 121 -10.29 -14.57 -2.36
C ALA A 121 -11.79 -14.87 -2.25
N ARG A 122 -12.17 -16.09 -2.67
CA ARG A 122 -13.57 -16.52 -2.68
C ARG A 122 -14.01 -16.92 -1.28
N SER A 123 -15.28 -16.68 -0.97
CA SER A 123 -15.90 -17.25 0.22
C SER A 123 -16.00 -18.78 0.08
N PRO A 124 -15.87 -19.55 1.17
CA PRO A 124 -16.19 -20.98 1.18
C PRO A 124 -17.72 -21.27 1.10
N GLY A 125 -18.57 -20.25 1.21
CA GLY A 125 -20.03 -20.39 1.16
C GLY A 125 -20.55 -20.79 -0.22
N ALA A 126 -21.73 -21.42 -0.25
CA ALA A 126 -22.39 -21.85 -1.49
C ALA A 126 -22.80 -20.68 -2.40
N VAL A 127 -22.97 -19.48 -1.83
CA VAL A 127 -23.27 -18.24 -2.55
C VAL A 127 -22.30 -17.17 -2.09
N SER A 128 -21.65 -16.49 -3.05
CA SER A 128 -20.69 -15.43 -2.77
C SER A 128 -20.62 -14.42 -3.92
N LEU A 129 -20.26 -13.17 -3.61
CA LEU A 129 -19.90 -12.20 -4.63
C LEU A 129 -18.51 -12.51 -5.21
N SER A 130 -18.39 -12.36 -6.53
CA SER A 130 -17.13 -12.57 -7.26
C SER A 130 -16.78 -11.31 -8.04
N TYR A 131 -15.58 -10.79 -7.82
CA TYR A 131 -15.01 -9.69 -8.59
C TYR A 131 -13.86 -10.26 -9.43
N SER A 132 -13.81 -9.92 -10.72
CA SER A 132 -12.74 -10.42 -11.58
C SER A 132 -11.47 -9.61 -11.33
N GLU A 133 -10.36 -10.29 -11.06
CA GLU A 133 -9.04 -9.64 -10.96
C GLU A 133 -8.73 -8.87 -12.26
N GLY A 134 -8.11 -7.69 -12.12
CA GLY A 134 -7.87 -6.75 -13.22
C GLY A 134 -9.07 -5.87 -13.60
N SER A 135 -10.27 -6.10 -13.02
CA SER A 135 -11.42 -5.23 -13.29
C SER A 135 -11.24 -3.86 -12.63
N CYS A 136 -11.55 -2.80 -13.37
CA CYS A 136 -11.46 -1.42 -12.92
C CYS A 136 -12.84 -0.82 -12.68
N PHE A 137 -12.98 -0.12 -11.55
CA PHE A 137 -14.19 0.57 -11.12
C PHE A 137 -13.91 2.07 -11.00
N SER A 138 -14.99 2.87 -11.04
CA SER A 138 -14.88 4.30 -10.76
C SER A 138 -14.44 4.52 -9.31
N THR A 139 -13.37 5.29 -9.12
CA THR A 139 -12.80 5.58 -7.80
C THR A 139 -13.75 6.38 -6.93
N ILE A 140 -14.51 7.29 -7.53
CA ILE A 140 -15.48 8.14 -6.80
C ILE A 140 -16.82 7.43 -6.52
N ALA A 141 -17.04 6.26 -7.12
CA ALA A 141 -18.29 5.52 -6.98
C ALA A 141 -18.09 4.17 -6.26
N SER A 142 -16.89 3.84 -5.77
CA SER A 142 -16.62 2.59 -5.02
C SER A 142 -16.20 2.91 -3.59
N ASN A 143 -16.67 2.13 -2.61
CA ASN A 143 -16.21 2.25 -1.23
C ASN A 143 -14.67 2.07 -1.09
N PRO A 144 -14.02 1.05 -1.70
CA PRO A 144 -12.56 0.97 -1.67
C PRO A 144 -11.88 2.16 -2.37
N GLY A 145 -12.48 2.70 -3.44
CA GLY A 145 -11.95 3.89 -4.12
C GLY A 145 -12.00 5.15 -3.27
N LEU A 146 -13.12 5.40 -2.61
CA LEU A 146 -13.28 6.54 -1.70
C LEU A 146 -12.33 6.45 -0.51
N LEU A 147 -12.12 5.25 0.05
CA LEU A 147 -11.15 5.03 1.13
C LEU A 147 -9.72 5.30 0.64
N LEU A 148 -9.35 4.84 -0.55
CA LEU A 148 -8.05 5.13 -1.13
C LEU A 148 -7.85 6.64 -1.36
N LEU A 149 -8.89 7.34 -1.82
CA LEU A 149 -8.84 8.80 -2.01
C LEU A 149 -8.74 9.56 -0.68
N SER A 150 -9.42 9.11 0.38
CA SER A 150 -9.38 9.77 1.70
C SER A 150 -8.01 9.73 2.36
N HIS A 151 -7.17 8.76 1.99
CA HIS A 151 -5.79 8.59 2.47
C HIS A 151 -4.73 8.92 1.41
N SER A 152 -5.16 9.47 0.26
CA SER A 152 -4.26 9.96 -0.81
C SER A 152 -3.88 11.42 -0.58
N LYS A 153 -2.71 11.81 -1.12
CA LYS A 153 -2.30 13.23 -1.19
C LYS A 153 -3.33 14.06 -1.94
N ASP A 154 -3.54 15.30 -1.50
CA ASP A 154 -4.52 16.24 -2.05
C ASP A 154 -4.40 16.38 -3.58
N GLU A 155 -3.19 16.52 -4.10
CA GLU A 155 -2.92 16.65 -5.55
C GLU A 155 -3.40 15.43 -6.34
N VAL A 156 -3.12 14.22 -5.83
CA VAL A 156 -3.54 12.96 -6.47
C VAL A 156 -5.05 12.80 -6.40
N ARG A 157 -5.63 13.11 -5.22
CA ARG A 157 -7.08 13.06 -5.01
C ARG A 157 -7.82 13.98 -5.97
N GLU A 158 -7.38 15.24 -6.09
CA GLU A 158 -8.02 16.22 -6.97
C GLU A 158 -7.91 15.84 -8.45
N LEU A 159 -6.76 15.31 -8.87
CA LEU A 159 -6.57 14.81 -10.24
C LEU A 159 -7.57 13.69 -10.56
N ILE A 160 -7.67 12.69 -9.68
CA ILE A 160 -8.56 11.53 -9.89
C ILE A 160 -10.02 11.95 -9.85
N ILE A 161 -10.43 12.81 -8.92
CA ILE A 161 -11.81 13.32 -8.85
C ILE A 161 -12.14 14.07 -10.14
N LYS A 162 -11.25 14.97 -10.60
CA LYS A 162 -11.47 15.74 -11.83
C LYS A 162 -11.63 14.82 -13.04
N GLU A 163 -10.82 13.79 -13.15
CA GLU A 163 -10.90 12.81 -14.24
C GLU A 163 -12.20 12.00 -14.16
N ALA A 164 -12.57 11.52 -12.98
CA ALA A 164 -13.76 10.71 -12.78
C ALA A 164 -15.09 11.48 -12.97
N LEU A 165 -15.06 12.81 -12.79
CA LEU A 165 -16.20 13.68 -13.05
C LEU A 165 -16.40 14.00 -14.54
N GLN A 166 -15.46 13.64 -15.42
CA GLN A 166 -15.62 13.86 -16.86
C GLN A 166 -16.81 13.06 -17.39
N GLY A 167 -17.73 13.73 -18.08
CA GLY A 167 -18.93 13.10 -18.64
C GLY A 167 -20.07 12.90 -17.64
N ILE A 168 -19.94 13.36 -16.39
CA ILE A 168 -21.04 13.39 -15.42
C ILE A 168 -21.91 14.62 -15.66
N SER A 169 -23.23 14.43 -15.71
CA SER A 169 -24.19 15.52 -16.01
C SER A 169 -24.31 16.54 -14.86
N ASP A 170 -24.35 16.08 -13.61
CA ASP A 170 -24.42 16.95 -12.42
C ASP A 170 -23.08 16.92 -11.66
N VAL A 171 -22.08 17.59 -12.22
CA VAL A 171 -20.71 17.64 -11.69
C VAL A 171 -20.66 18.22 -10.29
N THR A 172 -21.40 19.30 -10.04
CA THR A 172 -21.34 20.04 -8.77
C THR A 172 -21.89 19.19 -7.62
N SER A 173 -23.10 18.65 -7.76
CA SER A 173 -23.71 17.81 -6.73
C SER A 173 -22.88 16.54 -6.47
N THR A 174 -22.43 15.88 -7.55
CA THR A 174 -21.59 14.68 -7.44
C THR A 174 -20.29 14.98 -6.72
N ARG A 175 -19.61 16.09 -7.06
CA ARG A 175 -18.38 16.49 -6.39
C ARG A 175 -18.59 16.77 -4.90
N THR A 176 -19.65 17.49 -4.54
CA THR A 176 -19.97 17.76 -3.12
C THR A 176 -20.19 16.47 -2.34
N LYS A 177 -20.95 15.51 -2.91
CA LYS A 177 -21.16 14.20 -2.30
C LYS A 177 -19.84 13.45 -2.10
N VAL A 178 -19.01 13.36 -3.14
CA VAL A 178 -17.72 12.68 -3.10
C VAL A 178 -16.80 13.28 -2.03
N ILE A 179 -16.72 14.61 -1.94
CA ILE A 179 -15.90 15.28 -0.91
C ILE A 179 -16.41 14.94 0.50
N ASN A 180 -17.72 14.93 0.70
CA ASN A 180 -18.31 14.58 2.00
C ASN A 180 -18.04 13.11 2.37
N ASP A 181 -18.15 12.19 1.41
CA ASP A 181 -17.86 10.77 1.63
C ASP A 181 -16.38 10.54 1.96
N ILE A 182 -15.47 11.20 1.24
CA ILE A 182 -14.04 11.18 1.52
C ILE A 182 -13.73 11.73 2.92
N ALA A 183 -14.36 12.85 3.32
CA ALA A 183 -14.19 13.44 4.64
C ALA A 183 -14.77 12.58 5.78
N ALA A 184 -15.79 11.75 5.48
CA ALA A 184 -16.29 10.77 6.43
C ALA A 184 -15.30 9.60 6.60
N MET A 185 -14.79 9.07 5.48
CA MET A 185 -13.84 7.96 5.49
C MET A 185 -12.47 8.31 6.05
N SER A 186 -12.00 9.56 5.94
CA SER A 186 -10.69 9.96 6.49
C SER A 186 -10.61 9.90 8.02
N LYS A 187 -11.75 9.84 8.72
CA LYS A 187 -11.80 9.76 10.18
C LYS A 187 -11.42 8.38 10.73
N SER A 188 -11.40 7.36 9.88
CA SER A 188 -11.08 5.98 10.23
C SER A 188 -10.20 5.35 9.16
N HIS A 189 -9.53 4.25 9.49
CA HIS A 189 -8.80 3.44 8.51
C HIS A 189 -9.65 2.28 7.98
N PHE A 190 -10.89 2.13 8.48
CA PHE A 190 -11.86 1.15 8.02
C PHE A 190 -13.30 1.65 8.26
N ASP A 191 -14.27 1.18 7.47
CA ASP A 191 -15.67 1.58 7.60
C ASP A 191 -16.63 0.53 7.01
N TRP A 192 -17.80 0.36 7.64
CA TRP A 192 -18.92 -0.44 7.12
C TRP A 192 -19.87 0.47 6.34
N ARG A 193 -20.14 0.15 5.07
CA ARG A 193 -21.01 0.97 4.22
C ARG A 193 -21.86 0.12 3.30
N GLU A 194 -22.99 0.67 2.89
CA GLU A 194 -23.74 0.10 1.76
C GLU A 194 -22.89 0.17 0.49
N SER A 195 -22.94 -0.88 -0.33
CA SER A 195 -22.26 -0.90 -1.61
C SER A 195 -22.85 0.17 -2.52
N LEU A 196 -21.98 0.93 -3.15
CA LEU A 196 -22.36 1.99 -4.09
C LEU A 196 -22.75 1.46 -5.48
N HIS A 197 -22.54 0.16 -5.74
CA HIS A 197 -22.81 -0.45 -7.04
C HIS A 197 -23.78 -1.65 -6.97
N ILE A 198 -23.98 -2.26 -5.79
CA ILE A 198 -24.80 -3.46 -5.64
C ILE A 198 -25.81 -3.26 -4.51
N ASN A 199 -27.10 -3.17 -4.87
CA ASN A 199 -28.17 -2.97 -3.90
C ASN A 199 -28.29 -4.15 -2.93
N GLY A 200 -28.38 -3.85 -1.63
CA GLY A 200 -28.55 -4.85 -0.57
C GLY A 200 -27.25 -5.55 -0.15
N VAL A 201 -26.10 -5.02 -0.56
CA VAL A 201 -24.78 -5.50 -0.15
C VAL A 201 -24.16 -4.48 0.79
N LYS A 202 -23.67 -4.94 1.93
CA LYS A 202 -22.81 -4.14 2.81
C LYS A 202 -21.36 -4.52 2.62
N GLU A 203 -20.48 -3.55 2.61
CA GLU A 203 -19.05 -3.72 2.42
C GLU A 203 -18.34 -3.18 3.66
N LEU A 204 -17.43 -3.97 4.20
CA LEU A 204 -16.43 -3.50 5.14
C LEU A 204 -15.13 -3.29 4.37
N VAL A 205 -14.64 -2.07 4.38
CA VAL A 205 -13.37 -1.69 3.74
C VAL A 205 -12.35 -1.30 4.80
N GLY A 206 -11.07 -1.59 4.57
CA GLY A 206 -9.97 -1.16 5.43
C GLY A 206 -8.67 -0.92 4.67
N LEU A 207 -7.90 0.07 5.12
CA LEU A 207 -6.69 0.54 4.46
C LEU A 207 -5.53 -0.44 4.71
N VAL A 208 -4.85 -0.84 3.63
CA VAL A 208 -3.59 -1.58 3.66
C VAL A 208 -2.47 -0.63 3.24
N GLY A 209 -1.39 -0.57 4.00
CA GLY A 209 -0.29 0.38 3.86
C GLY A 209 -0.36 1.55 4.85
N ARG A 210 0.59 2.48 4.70
CA ARG A 210 0.66 3.69 5.54
C ARG A 210 -0.14 4.84 4.93
N HIS A 211 -0.71 5.68 5.79
CA HIS A 211 -1.23 7.00 5.41
C HIS A 211 -0.15 7.76 4.62
N GLU A 212 -0.52 8.37 3.49
CA GLU A 212 0.41 9.05 2.55
C GLU A 212 1.55 8.18 1.95
N GLY A 213 1.47 6.86 2.10
CA GLY A 213 2.42 5.91 1.48
C GLY A 213 2.37 5.93 -0.05
N LYS A 214 3.48 5.55 -0.70
CA LYS A 214 3.56 5.43 -2.17
C LYS A 214 2.71 4.29 -2.74
N GLN A 215 2.39 3.27 -1.94
CA GLN A 215 1.43 2.23 -2.26
C GLN A 215 0.43 2.11 -1.11
N ILE A 216 -0.83 2.37 -1.42
CA ILE A 216 -1.97 2.12 -0.54
C ILE A 216 -2.91 1.13 -1.23
N GLY A 217 -3.40 0.16 -0.47
CA GLY A 217 -4.42 -0.79 -0.89
C GLY A 217 -5.67 -0.64 -0.02
N ALA A 218 -6.79 -1.17 -0.50
CA ALA A 218 -8.00 -1.29 0.29
C ALA A 218 -8.42 -2.76 0.31
N LEU A 219 -8.43 -3.35 1.50
CA LEU A 219 -8.98 -4.67 1.73
C LEU A 219 -10.48 -4.53 1.96
N MET A 220 -11.28 -5.35 1.29
CA MET A 220 -12.73 -5.32 1.40
C MET A 220 -13.28 -6.72 1.61
N ILE A 221 -14.27 -6.84 2.48
CA ILE A 221 -15.17 -8.01 2.53
C ILE A 221 -16.60 -7.56 2.22
N SER A 222 -17.33 -8.38 1.47
CA SER A 222 -18.69 -8.07 1.02
C SER A 222 -19.71 -9.00 1.65
N ASP A 223 -20.64 -8.41 2.37
CA ASP A 223 -21.74 -9.07 3.04
C ASP A 223 -23.06 -8.94 2.24
N ILE A 224 -23.61 -10.09 1.87
CA ILE A 224 -24.89 -10.23 1.15
C ILE A 224 -26.04 -10.74 2.05
N SER A 225 -25.80 -10.91 3.35
CA SER A 225 -26.69 -11.59 4.31
C SER A 225 -27.95 -10.82 4.67
N GLY A 226 -28.11 -9.58 4.19
CA GLY A 226 -29.38 -8.84 4.31
C GLY A 226 -30.62 -9.60 3.76
N LYS A 227 -30.43 -10.77 3.12
CA LYS A 227 -31.48 -11.68 2.65
C LYS A 227 -31.32 -13.18 3.03
N ASN A 228 -30.29 -13.60 3.79
CA ASN A 228 -30.01 -15.02 4.07
C ASN A 228 -29.83 -15.32 5.58
N GLU A 229 -30.09 -16.56 5.99
CA GLU A 229 -30.03 -17.11 7.37
C GLU A 229 -28.66 -17.03 8.10
N LEU A 230 -27.62 -16.48 7.47
CA LEU A 230 -26.31 -16.34 8.08
C LEU A 230 -26.23 -14.99 8.81
N ASP A 231 -26.47 -15.01 10.12
CA ASP A 231 -26.26 -13.84 10.98
C ASP A 231 -24.76 -13.53 11.06
N ILE A 232 -24.27 -12.69 10.15
CA ILE A 232 -22.87 -12.31 10.10
C ILE A 232 -22.58 -11.37 11.26
N ASN A 233 -21.74 -11.83 12.17
CA ASN A 233 -21.28 -11.03 13.27
C ASN A 233 -20.33 -9.93 12.74
N GLN A 234 -20.86 -8.72 12.59
CA GLN A 234 -20.10 -7.57 12.09
C GLN A 234 -18.87 -7.26 12.94
N ARG A 235 -18.95 -7.47 14.26
CA ARG A 235 -17.82 -7.25 15.16
C ARG A 235 -16.69 -8.25 14.88
N GLN A 236 -17.02 -9.54 14.84
CA GLN A 236 -16.05 -10.59 14.50
C GLN A 236 -15.43 -10.36 13.12
N SER A 237 -16.23 -9.99 12.13
CA SER A 237 -15.75 -9.72 10.77
C SER A 237 -14.83 -8.50 10.72
N THR A 238 -15.10 -7.49 11.56
CA THR A 238 -14.23 -6.32 11.71
C THR A 238 -12.90 -6.69 12.34
N ASP A 239 -12.91 -7.46 13.43
CA ASP A 239 -11.68 -7.89 14.10
C ASP A 239 -10.81 -8.75 13.17
N ALA A 240 -11.42 -9.67 12.41
CA ALA A 240 -10.72 -10.49 11.42
C ALA A 240 -10.11 -9.67 10.28
N LEU A 241 -10.85 -8.68 9.74
CA LEU A 241 -10.31 -7.79 8.71
C LEU A 241 -9.10 -6.99 9.22
N LEU A 242 -9.17 -6.46 10.44
CA LEU A 242 -8.08 -5.68 11.04
C LEU A 242 -6.83 -6.54 11.28
N ASP A 243 -7.00 -7.77 11.75
CA ASP A 243 -5.89 -8.73 11.87
C ASP A 243 -5.27 -9.06 10.51
N ALA A 244 -6.09 -9.29 9.47
CA ALA A 244 -5.61 -9.51 8.11
C ALA A 244 -4.84 -8.28 7.56
N ILE A 245 -5.32 -7.06 7.80
CA ILE A 245 -4.62 -5.82 7.43
C ILE A 245 -3.27 -5.73 8.13
N ASN A 246 -3.19 -6.05 9.43
CA ASN A 246 -1.93 -6.03 10.16
C ASN A 246 -0.93 -7.06 9.60
N LYS A 247 -1.38 -8.27 9.29
CA LYS A 247 -0.56 -9.31 8.65
C LYS A 247 -0.08 -8.88 7.26
N LEU A 248 -0.95 -8.27 6.46
CA LEU A 248 -0.60 -7.72 5.15
C LEU A 248 0.46 -6.62 5.27
N ASN A 249 0.28 -5.68 6.20
CA ASN A 249 1.25 -4.60 6.41
C ASN A 249 2.64 -5.15 6.78
N GLN A 250 2.69 -6.12 7.70
CA GLN A 250 3.95 -6.79 8.05
C GLN A 250 4.58 -7.54 6.87
N ALA A 251 3.79 -8.29 6.10
CA ALA A 251 4.28 -9.07 4.96
C ALA A 251 4.79 -8.18 3.80
N LEU A 252 4.21 -6.99 3.65
CA LEU A 252 4.59 -6.01 2.62
C LEU A 252 5.69 -5.04 3.06
N GLY A 253 6.12 -5.11 4.32
CA GLY A 253 7.16 -4.23 4.87
C GLY A 253 6.69 -2.78 5.10
N PHE A 254 5.38 -2.60 5.32
CA PHE A 254 4.81 -1.33 5.77
C PHE A 254 4.93 -1.16 7.28
#